data_AF-A0A354WIX1-F1
#
_entry.id   AF-A0A354WIX1-F1
#
_cell.length_a   1.000
_cell.length_b   1.000
_cell.length_c   1.000
_cell.angle_alpha   90.00
_cell.angle_beta   90.00
_cell.angle_gamma   90.00
#
_symmetry.space_group_name_H-M   'P 1'
#
loop_
_entity.id
_entity.type
_entity.pdbx_description
1 polymer ?
#
loop_
_entity_poly.entity_id
_entity_poly.type
_entity_poly.pdbx_seq_one_letter_code
_entity_poly.pdbx_strand_id
1 'polypeptide(L)'
;EILTAIARKEIPLPFEAKASHPAYYSYNQSNRLWEDFYITKNYSLGTLLEPARVYQVKGTIRAQYATYKLVVRDPKGEQNAVISLGGTYHGPQATGRSPGDQLVQKRGAVILQLILNETDLKAGVPAASHLVLPQQYGQPQRYKNWYIWKINNIWLIARPWGDKIELKSSISEKEPNLQALAAIGDQTAWITDVAAVSDYPNLQQLKTGLNQTEIVDKDWKNQGKLSYKSLAGDRLTLTYQKNGALGDAIINGEKRVLENWPVLDSPYIQQKLYSGQLEIKVPQQPPWRLRATLMGPTWEMDK
;
A
#
# COMPACT_ATOMS: atom_id res chain seq x y z
N GLU A 1 14.01 -5.86 27.71
CA GLU A 1 12.53 -5.85 27.84
C GLU A 1 11.85 -5.04 26.73
N ILE A 2 12.30 -3.82 26.40
CA ILE A 2 11.74 -2.99 25.30
C ILE A 2 11.69 -3.69 23.94
N LEU A 3 12.83 -4.16 23.45
CA LEU A 3 12.90 -4.86 22.16
C LEU A 3 12.06 -6.14 22.18
N THR A 4 11.91 -6.76 23.36
CA THR A 4 11.05 -7.93 23.58
C THR A 4 9.58 -7.57 23.45
N ALA A 5 9.12 -6.46 24.03
CA ALA A 5 7.73 -5.99 23.90
C ALA A 5 7.39 -5.65 22.44
N ILE A 6 8.30 -4.98 21.73
CA ILE A 6 8.15 -4.72 20.28
C ILE A 6 8.11 -6.04 19.50
N ALA A 7 9.04 -6.97 19.76
CA ALA A 7 9.08 -8.28 19.11
C ALA A 7 7.82 -9.12 19.39
N ARG A 8 7.26 -9.01 20.60
CA ARG A 8 6.00 -9.64 21.03
C ARG A 8 4.75 -8.90 20.54
N LYS A 9 4.91 -7.76 19.86
CA LYS A 9 3.81 -6.90 19.37
C LYS A 9 2.92 -6.37 20.49
N GLU A 10 3.46 -6.22 21.69
CA GLU A 10 2.81 -5.64 22.86
C GLU A 10 2.85 -4.10 22.79
N ILE A 11 2.53 -3.55 21.63
CA ILE A 11 2.53 -2.12 21.36
C ILE A 11 1.10 -1.64 21.06
N PRO A 12 0.71 -0.43 21.50
CA PRO A 12 -0.59 0.12 21.15
C PRO A 12 -0.85 0.14 19.63
N LEU A 13 -2.05 -0.29 19.26
CA LEU A 13 -2.55 -0.27 17.88
C LEU A 13 -3.76 0.69 17.79
N PRO A 14 -3.98 1.35 16.64
CA PRO A 14 -3.20 1.25 15.41
C PRO A 14 -1.91 2.10 15.44
N PHE A 15 -0.95 1.77 14.59
CA PHE A 15 0.18 2.66 14.30
C PHE A 15 0.47 2.74 12.80
N GLU A 16 1.12 3.84 12.41
CA GLU A 16 1.68 4.05 11.09
C GLU A 16 3.20 3.95 11.16
N ALA A 17 3.81 3.39 10.11
CA ALA A 17 5.26 3.40 9.97
C ALA A 17 5.66 3.77 8.55
N LYS A 18 6.73 4.53 8.42
CA LYS A 18 7.41 4.81 7.16
C LYS A 18 8.77 4.17 7.20
N ALA A 19 9.19 3.58 6.10
CA ALA A 19 10.53 3.04 6.00
C ALA A 19 11.14 3.36 4.63
N SER A 20 12.46 3.36 4.59
CA SER A 20 13.18 3.30 3.33
C SER A 20 14.29 2.28 3.39
N HIS A 21 14.59 1.72 2.22
CA HIS A 21 15.64 0.73 2.09
C HIS A 21 16.35 0.85 0.73
N PRO A 22 17.58 0.34 0.61
CA PRO A 22 18.26 0.29 -0.67
C PRO A 22 17.56 -0.66 -1.64
N ALA A 23 17.90 -0.57 -2.92
CA ALA A 23 17.52 -1.62 -3.86
C ALA A 23 18.09 -2.97 -3.39
N TYR A 24 17.30 -4.03 -3.56
CA TYR A 24 17.75 -5.39 -3.33
C TYR A 24 19.07 -5.64 -4.10
N TYR A 25 20.05 -6.24 -3.42
CA TYR A 25 21.41 -6.51 -3.93
C TYR A 25 22.29 -5.29 -4.22
N SER A 26 21.94 -4.10 -3.72
CA SER A 26 22.79 -2.91 -3.76
C SER A 26 23.28 -2.53 -2.35
N TYR A 27 24.58 -2.21 -2.24
CA TYR A 27 25.21 -1.70 -1.03
C TYR A 27 25.48 -0.17 -1.08
N ASN A 28 25.19 0.49 -2.20
CA ASN A 28 25.60 1.88 -2.49
C ASN A 28 24.43 2.84 -2.77
N GLN A 29 23.19 2.36 -2.81
CA GLN A 29 22.00 3.19 -3.07
C GLN A 29 21.06 3.20 -1.87
N SER A 30 21.50 3.85 -0.79
CA SER A 30 20.69 4.08 0.40
C SER A 30 19.43 4.91 0.07
N ASN A 31 18.31 4.65 0.76
CA ASN A 31 17.04 5.40 0.62
C ASN A 31 16.51 5.45 -0.83
N ARG A 32 16.31 4.28 -1.44
CA ARG A 32 15.83 4.17 -2.82
C ARG A 32 14.39 3.71 -2.91
N LEU A 33 13.98 2.79 -2.04
CA LEU A 33 12.64 2.23 -1.98
C LEU A 33 11.95 2.81 -0.75
N TRP A 34 10.71 3.27 -0.88
CA TRP A 34 9.97 3.93 0.20
C TRP A 34 8.67 3.21 0.49
N GLU A 35 8.41 2.94 1.76
CA GLU A 35 7.24 2.20 2.20
C GLU A 35 6.42 3.01 3.19
N ASP A 36 5.10 2.87 3.07
CA ASP A 36 4.11 3.30 4.06
C ASP A 36 3.40 2.05 4.59
N PHE A 37 3.34 1.93 5.92
CA PHE A 37 2.65 0.85 6.62
C PHE A 37 1.56 1.42 7.54
N TYR A 38 0.42 0.75 7.57
CA TYR A 38 -0.62 0.97 8.57
C TYR A 38 -1.01 -0.36 9.20
N ILE A 39 -0.83 -0.46 10.51
CA ILE A 39 -1.04 -1.68 11.28
C ILE A 39 -2.15 -1.42 12.28
N THR A 40 -3.20 -2.23 12.22
CA THR A 40 -4.30 -2.24 13.21
C THR A 40 -4.30 -3.57 13.94
N LYS A 41 -5.30 -3.83 14.81
CA LYS A 41 -5.54 -5.19 15.35
C LYS A 41 -6.07 -6.17 14.30
N ASN A 42 -6.76 -5.70 13.27
CA ASN A 42 -7.46 -6.56 12.31
C ASN A 42 -6.68 -6.78 11.01
N TYR A 43 -5.78 -5.86 10.63
CA TYR A 43 -5.01 -5.98 9.40
C TYR A 43 -3.69 -5.21 9.46
N SER A 44 -2.84 -5.47 8.47
CA SER A 44 -1.68 -4.65 8.10
C SER A 44 -1.78 -4.30 6.62
N LEU A 45 -1.62 -3.03 6.28
CA LEU A 45 -1.55 -2.56 4.90
C LEU A 45 -0.19 -1.92 4.66
N GLY A 46 0.51 -2.38 3.62
CA GLY A 46 1.78 -1.82 3.19
C GLY A 46 1.73 -1.42 1.72
N THR A 47 2.34 -0.29 1.40
CA THR A 47 2.64 0.08 0.01
C THR A 47 4.12 0.40 -0.18
N LEU A 48 4.61 0.20 -1.41
CA LEU A 48 6.00 0.36 -1.79
C LEU A 48 6.11 1.25 -3.04
N LEU A 49 6.94 2.28 -2.96
CA LEU A 49 7.28 3.19 -4.05
C LEU A 49 8.66 2.84 -4.61
N GLU A 50 8.78 2.72 -5.93
CA GLU A 50 10.07 2.60 -6.63
C GLU A 50 10.32 3.83 -7.52
N PRO A 51 11.50 4.45 -7.46
CA PRO A 51 11.80 5.70 -8.18
C PRO A 51 12.03 5.51 -9.67
N ALA A 52 11.81 4.32 -10.22
CA ALA A 52 12.07 4.02 -11.61
C ALA A 52 10.99 3.11 -12.21
N ARG A 53 10.68 3.38 -13.48
CA ARG A 53 9.98 2.44 -14.34
C ARG A 53 10.96 1.35 -14.74
N VAL A 54 10.77 0.13 -14.22
CA VAL A 54 11.71 -0.98 -14.47
C VAL A 54 11.02 -2.05 -15.31
N TYR A 55 11.53 -2.26 -16.53
CA TYR A 55 10.99 -3.24 -17.48
C TYR A 55 11.68 -4.61 -17.39
N GLN A 56 12.80 -4.71 -16.67
CA GLN A 56 13.49 -5.98 -16.44
C GLN A 56 12.89 -6.69 -15.22
N VAL A 57 12.26 -7.83 -15.50
CA VAL A 57 11.50 -8.63 -14.52
C VAL A 57 12.02 -10.06 -14.40
N LYS A 58 12.41 -10.69 -15.51
CA LYS A 58 13.01 -12.03 -15.52
C LYS A 58 14.33 -12.06 -14.73
N GLY A 59 14.49 -13.05 -13.86
CA GLY A 59 15.66 -13.17 -12.99
C GLY A 59 15.74 -12.14 -11.86
N THR A 60 14.64 -11.41 -11.60
CA THR A 60 14.58 -10.40 -10.53
C THR A 60 13.42 -10.67 -9.58
N ILE A 61 13.46 -10.09 -8.39
CA ILE A 61 12.35 -10.12 -7.43
C ILE A 61 11.11 -9.34 -7.92
N ARG A 62 11.23 -8.48 -8.95
CA ARG A 62 10.16 -7.58 -9.40
C ARG A 62 8.95 -8.28 -10.00
N ALA A 63 9.11 -9.51 -10.50
CA ALA A 63 7.99 -10.34 -10.93
C ALA A 63 7.20 -10.93 -9.75
N GLN A 64 7.75 -10.87 -8.53
CA GLN A 64 7.28 -11.65 -7.37
C GLN A 64 6.63 -10.79 -6.27
N TYR A 65 6.65 -9.46 -6.38
CA TYR A 65 6.04 -8.58 -5.39
C TYR A 65 5.03 -7.60 -6.01
N ALA A 66 3.91 -7.41 -5.31
CA ALA A 66 2.99 -6.30 -5.55
C ALA A 66 3.36 -5.12 -4.65
N THR A 67 3.18 -3.91 -5.17
CA THR A 67 3.48 -2.64 -4.48
C THR A 67 2.38 -2.20 -3.52
N TYR A 68 1.26 -2.91 -3.48
CA TYR A 68 0.22 -2.83 -2.45
C TYR A 68 -0.02 -4.23 -1.89
N LYS A 69 0.02 -4.38 -0.58
CA LYS A 69 -0.33 -5.62 0.12
C LYS A 69 -1.14 -5.34 1.38
N LEU A 70 -2.34 -5.90 1.41
CA LEU A 70 -3.21 -5.94 2.58
C LEU A 70 -3.19 -7.37 3.15
N VAL A 71 -2.81 -7.50 4.41
CA VAL A 71 -2.86 -8.75 5.16
C VAL A 71 -3.94 -8.62 6.23
N VAL A 72 -5.04 -9.34 6.06
CA VAL A 72 -6.15 -9.39 7.02
C VAL A 72 -5.91 -10.54 7.98
N ARG A 73 -5.93 -10.23 9.29
CA ARG A 73 -5.74 -11.24 10.31
C ARG A 73 -6.95 -12.16 10.38
N ASP A 74 -6.67 -13.45 10.42
CA ASP A 74 -7.65 -14.43 10.86
C ASP A 74 -7.84 -14.30 12.39
N PRO A 75 -9.08 -14.12 12.88
CA PRO A 75 -9.35 -14.08 14.31
C PRO A 75 -8.88 -15.34 15.06
N LYS A 76 -8.80 -16.48 14.38
CA LYS A 76 -8.29 -17.75 14.94
C LYS A 76 -6.77 -17.90 14.80
N GLY A 77 -6.13 -17.04 14.02
CA GLY A 77 -4.69 -17.10 13.76
C GLY A 77 -4.24 -18.27 12.88
N GLU A 78 -5.17 -18.95 12.19
CA GLU A 78 -4.87 -20.14 11.38
C GLU A 78 -4.35 -19.72 10.00
N GLN A 79 -5.08 -18.84 9.31
CA GLN A 79 -4.70 -18.43 7.95
C GLN A 79 -5.11 -16.99 7.62
N ASN A 80 -4.13 -16.07 7.58
CA ASN A 80 -4.37 -14.69 7.16
C ASN A 80 -4.76 -14.63 5.68
N ALA A 81 -5.71 -13.75 5.36
CA ALA A 81 -6.02 -13.43 3.97
C ALA A 81 -5.01 -12.39 3.45
N VAL A 82 -4.45 -12.66 2.27
CA VAL A 82 -3.54 -11.73 1.59
C VAL A 82 -4.24 -11.20 0.34
N ILE A 83 -4.31 -9.88 0.25
CA ILE A 83 -4.90 -9.15 -0.86
C ILE A 83 -3.79 -8.29 -1.48
N SER A 84 -3.68 -8.34 -2.80
CA SER A 84 -2.73 -7.52 -3.57
C SER A 84 -3.47 -6.64 -4.57
N LEU A 85 -2.86 -5.50 -4.89
CA LEU A 85 -3.33 -4.60 -5.94
C LEU A 85 -2.13 -4.12 -6.75
N GLY A 86 -2.27 -4.12 -8.07
CA GLY A 86 -1.24 -3.59 -8.96
C GLY A 86 -1.45 -4.03 -10.40
N GLY A 87 -0.54 -3.60 -11.27
CA GLY A 87 -0.43 -4.11 -12.62
C GLY A 87 0.22 -5.51 -12.67
N THR A 88 0.02 -6.19 -13.79
CA THR A 88 0.48 -7.58 -13.99
C THR A 88 1.50 -7.63 -15.12
N TYR A 89 2.73 -7.15 -14.89
CA TYR A 89 3.80 -7.18 -15.89
C TYR A 89 4.71 -8.41 -15.69
N HIS A 90 4.61 -9.39 -16.59
CA HIS A 90 5.36 -10.68 -16.62
C HIS A 90 5.24 -11.60 -15.38
N GLY A 91 4.23 -11.40 -14.54
CA GLY A 91 3.87 -12.32 -13.45
C GLY A 91 2.53 -13.03 -13.72
N PRO A 92 2.22 -14.13 -13.00
CA PRO A 92 0.85 -14.61 -12.90
C PRO A 92 -0.04 -13.48 -12.35
N GLN A 93 -1.32 -13.42 -12.74
CA GLN A 93 -2.23 -12.32 -12.40
C GLN A 93 -2.34 -12.02 -10.88
N ALA A 94 -1.88 -12.92 -10.01
CA ALA A 94 -1.84 -12.73 -8.56
C ALA A 94 -0.69 -11.89 -8.00
N THR A 95 0.42 -11.80 -8.74
CA THR A 95 1.67 -11.22 -8.24
C THR A 95 2.29 -10.32 -9.29
N GLY A 96 2.80 -9.18 -8.85
CA GLY A 96 3.60 -8.30 -9.68
C GLY A 96 3.16 -6.86 -9.57
N ARG A 97 3.88 -6.05 -10.33
CA ARG A 97 3.69 -4.60 -10.48
C ARG A 97 3.84 -4.27 -11.95
N SER A 98 3.19 -3.20 -12.39
CA SER A 98 3.53 -2.58 -13.67
C SER A 98 4.61 -1.51 -13.46
N PRO A 99 5.49 -1.27 -14.46
CA PRO A 99 6.48 -0.19 -14.39
C PRO A 99 5.87 1.18 -14.09
N GLY A 100 4.62 1.41 -14.53
CA GLY A 100 3.87 2.63 -14.32
C GLY A 100 2.98 2.66 -13.07
N ASP A 101 3.03 1.69 -12.16
CA ASP A 101 2.21 1.76 -10.95
C ASP A 101 2.64 2.96 -10.09
N GLN A 102 1.71 3.87 -9.82
CA GLN A 102 1.91 5.01 -8.93
C GLN A 102 0.83 5.03 -7.86
N LEU A 103 1.22 5.27 -6.61
CA LEU A 103 0.30 5.22 -5.49
C LEU A 103 0.56 6.29 -4.44
N VAL A 104 -0.44 6.50 -3.59
CA VAL A 104 -0.36 7.22 -2.32
C VAL A 104 -1.21 6.51 -1.29
N GLN A 105 -0.69 6.37 -0.06
CA GLN A 105 -1.36 5.75 1.06
C GLN A 105 -1.50 6.75 2.22
N LYS A 106 -2.63 6.66 2.94
CA LYS A 106 -2.77 7.19 4.28
C LYS A 106 -3.70 6.28 5.06
N ARG A 107 -3.19 5.69 6.15
CA ARG A 107 -3.89 4.66 6.93
C ARG A 107 -4.40 3.53 6.04
N GLY A 108 -5.68 3.18 6.14
CA GLY A 108 -6.34 2.14 5.33
C GLY A 108 -6.67 2.54 3.90
N ALA A 109 -6.50 3.81 3.52
CA ALA A 109 -6.89 4.32 2.21
C ALA A 109 -5.68 4.43 1.26
N VAL A 110 -5.87 3.97 0.03
CA VAL A 110 -4.88 4.05 -1.05
C VAL A 110 -5.52 4.51 -2.34
N ILE A 111 -4.85 5.43 -3.03
CA ILE A 111 -5.09 5.69 -4.45
C ILE A 111 -3.96 5.02 -5.23
N LEU A 112 -4.28 4.17 -6.20
CA LEU A 112 -3.34 3.58 -7.16
C LEU A 112 -3.77 3.91 -8.57
N GLN A 113 -2.83 4.29 -9.43
CA GLN A 113 -3.06 4.61 -10.83
C GLN A 113 -2.02 3.92 -11.72
N LEU A 114 -2.45 3.52 -12.91
CA LEU A 114 -1.61 3.04 -14.00
C LEU A 114 -2.11 3.68 -15.30
N ILE A 115 -1.32 4.61 -15.85
CA ILE A 115 -1.59 5.25 -17.14
C ILE A 115 -0.41 4.94 -18.05
N LEU A 116 -0.67 4.12 -19.07
CA LEU A 116 0.37 3.64 -19.96
C LEU A 116 0.86 4.77 -20.87
N ASN A 117 2.18 4.83 -21.02
CA ASN A 117 2.85 5.64 -22.04
C ASN A 117 3.31 4.76 -23.22
N GLU A 118 3.84 5.38 -24.26
CA GLU A 118 4.30 4.65 -25.45
C GLU A 118 5.39 3.61 -25.14
N THR A 119 6.27 3.91 -24.18
CA THR A 119 7.33 2.98 -23.77
C THR A 119 6.73 1.74 -23.09
N ASP A 120 5.72 1.93 -22.22
CA ASP A 120 5.01 0.81 -21.59
C ASP A 120 4.34 -0.09 -22.63
N LEU A 121 3.65 0.53 -23.60
CA LEU A 121 2.96 -0.19 -24.67
C LEU A 121 3.96 -0.97 -25.55
N LYS A 122 5.07 -0.34 -25.94
CA LYS A 122 6.16 -0.99 -26.70
C LYS A 122 6.82 -2.13 -25.93
N ALA A 123 6.90 -2.02 -24.60
CA ALA A 123 7.42 -3.06 -23.71
C ALA A 123 6.41 -4.19 -23.44
N GLY A 124 5.18 -4.08 -23.94
CA GLY A 124 4.13 -5.09 -23.75
C GLY A 124 3.55 -5.10 -22.32
N VAL A 125 3.54 -3.95 -21.64
CA VAL A 125 2.87 -3.82 -20.34
C VAL A 125 1.36 -4.02 -20.55
N PRO A 126 0.71 -4.97 -19.86
CA PRO A 126 -0.73 -5.16 -20.03
C PRO A 126 -1.53 -3.92 -19.61
N ALA A 127 -2.52 -3.57 -20.44
CA ALA A 127 -3.51 -2.54 -20.18
C ALA A 127 -4.56 -3.00 -19.15
N ALA A 128 -4.08 -3.43 -17.98
CA ALA A 128 -4.93 -3.87 -16.88
C ALA A 128 -4.21 -3.80 -15.53
N SER A 129 -5.00 -3.58 -14.49
CA SER A 129 -4.61 -3.73 -13.09
C SER A 129 -5.66 -4.53 -12.33
N HIS A 130 -5.24 -5.24 -11.29
CA HIS A 130 -6.07 -6.25 -10.64
C HIS A 130 -6.02 -6.13 -9.12
N LEU A 131 -7.18 -6.14 -8.47
CA LEU A 131 -7.32 -6.37 -7.04
C LEU A 131 -7.55 -7.87 -6.82
N VAL A 132 -6.53 -8.56 -6.30
CA VAL A 132 -6.52 -10.02 -6.12
C VAL A 132 -6.79 -10.36 -4.67
N LEU A 133 -7.68 -11.32 -4.44
CA LEU A 133 -8.06 -11.78 -3.10
C LEU A 133 -8.49 -13.26 -3.12
N PRO A 134 -8.56 -13.94 -1.96
CA PRO A 134 -9.03 -15.33 -1.89
C PRO A 134 -10.46 -15.50 -2.42
N GLN A 135 -10.67 -16.55 -3.21
CA GLN A 135 -11.95 -16.86 -3.85
C GLN A 135 -13.06 -17.16 -2.84
N GLN A 136 -12.71 -17.68 -1.66
CA GLN A 136 -13.66 -17.97 -0.59
C GLN A 136 -14.49 -16.77 -0.12
N TYR A 137 -14.01 -15.53 -0.35
CA TYR A 137 -14.77 -14.32 -0.03
C TYR A 137 -15.81 -13.94 -1.09
N GLY A 138 -15.87 -14.68 -2.20
CA GLY A 138 -16.93 -14.61 -3.20
C GLY A 138 -17.08 -13.25 -3.87
N GLN A 139 -18.29 -13.03 -4.40
CA GLN A 139 -18.65 -11.82 -5.12
C GLN A 139 -18.77 -10.62 -4.17
N PRO A 140 -18.26 -9.43 -4.56
CA PRO A 140 -18.45 -8.22 -3.79
C PRO A 140 -19.91 -7.79 -3.74
N GLN A 141 -20.32 -7.22 -2.62
CA GLN A 141 -21.53 -6.43 -2.55
C GLN A 141 -21.31 -5.09 -3.26
N ARG A 142 -22.36 -4.57 -3.91
CA ARG A 142 -22.29 -3.31 -4.66
C ARG A 142 -23.00 -2.19 -3.92
N TYR A 143 -22.38 -1.01 -3.93
CA TYR A 143 -23.03 0.23 -3.51
C TYR A 143 -22.51 1.41 -4.34
N LYS A 144 -23.37 2.00 -5.19
CA LYS A 144 -22.93 2.94 -6.22
C LYS A 144 -21.80 2.31 -7.03
N ASN A 145 -20.65 2.99 -7.14
CA ASN A 145 -19.47 2.49 -7.85
C ASN A 145 -18.53 1.64 -6.97
N TRP A 146 -18.86 1.42 -5.70
CA TRP A 146 -18.04 0.64 -4.76
C TRP A 146 -18.31 -0.86 -4.85
N TYR A 147 -17.22 -1.63 -4.81
CA TYR A 147 -17.17 -3.07 -4.58
C TYR A 147 -16.75 -3.32 -3.12
N ILE A 148 -17.53 -4.10 -2.39
CA ILE A 148 -17.39 -4.25 -0.94
C ILE A 148 -17.31 -5.73 -0.58
N TRP A 149 -16.24 -6.12 0.10
CA TRP A 149 -16.10 -7.44 0.71
C TRP A 149 -16.05 -7.32 2.23
N LYS A 150 -16.75 -8.22 2.91
CA LYS A 150 -16.52 -8.48 4.33
C LYS A 150 -15.47 -9.58 4.43
N ILE A 151 -14.33 -9.26 5.04
CA ILE A 151 -13.22 -10.20 5.19
C ILE A 151 -12.91 -10.27 6.69
N ASN A 152 -13.36 -11.34 7.34
CA ASN A 152 -13.26 -11.51 8.80
C ASN A 152 -13.82 -10.26 9.53
N ASN A 153 -12.95 -9.53 10.25
CA ASN A 153 -13.26 -8.36 11.05
C ASN A 153 -13.05 -7.02 10.32
N ILE A 154 -12.95 -7.01 8.99
CA ILE A 154 -12.84 -5.79 8.19
C ILE A 154 -13.86 -5.73 7.05
N TRP A 155 -14.04 -4.51 6.54
CA TRP A 155 -14.57 -4.21 5.23
C TRP A 155 -13.43 -3.81 4.31
N LEU A 156 -13.24 -4.54 3.20
CA LEU A 156 -12.40 -4.11 2.08
C LEU A 156 -13.31 -3.47 1.04
N ILE A 157 -12.99 -2.23 0.67
CA ILE A 157 -13.81 -1.44 -0.23
C ILE A 157 -12.92 -0.98 -1.38
N ALA A 158 -13.40 -1.14 -2.61
CA ALA A 158 -12.67 -0.75 -3.80
C ALA A 158 -13.57 -0.03 -4.81
N ARG A 159 -13.06 1.03 -5.41
CA ARG A 159 -13.65 1.67 -6.59
C ARG A 159 -12.61 1.70 -7.70
N PRO A 160 -12.80 0.92 -8.76
CA PRO A 160 -11.94 0.96 -9.93
C PRO A 160 -12.41 1.97 -10.98
N TRP A 161 -11.46 2.41 -11.80
CA TRP A 161 -11.65 3.07 -13.08
C TRP A 161 -10.91 2.31 -14.17
N GLY A 162 -11.52 2.23 -15.34
CA GLY A 162 -11.02 1.60 -16.55
C GLY A 162 -12.12 1.58 -17.61
N ASP A 163 -11.77 1.24 -18.84
CA ASP A 163 -12.73 1.06 -19.94
C ASP A 163 -13.69 -0.10 -19.67
N LYS A 164 -13.19 -1.14 -18.98
CA LYS A 164 -13.99 -2.28 -18.53
C LYS A 164 -13.58 -2.70 -17.12
N ILE A 165 -14.57 -3.04 -16.30
CA ILE A 165 -14.38 -3.66 -14.99
C ILE A 165 -14.96 -5.08 -15.01
N GLU A 166 -14.17 -6.08 -14.63
CA GLU A 166 -14.62 -7.48 -14.63
C GLU A 166 -14.10 -8.25 -13.42
N LEU A 167 -14.92 -9.14 -12.85
CA LEU A 167 -14.46 -10.07 -11.83
C LEU A 167 -14.13 -11.42 -12.46
N LYS A 168 -12.92 -11.91 -12.21
CA LYS A 168 -12.41 -13.22 -12.63
C LYS A 168 -12.38 -14.14 -11.42
N SER A 169 -13.15 -15.22 -11.44
CA SER A 169 -13.27 -16.15 -10.30
C SER A 169 -12.07 -17.09 -10.14
N SER A 170 -11.27 -17.29 -11.19
CA SER A 170 -10.01 -18.03 -11.14
C SER A 170 -9.01 -17.32 -12.06
N ILE A 171 -7.83 -16.99 -11.53
CA ILE A 171 -6.84 -16.15 -12.21
C ILE A 171 -5.67 -16.95 -12.82
N SER A 172 -5.48 -18.20 -12.38
CA SER A 172 -4.61 -19.17 -13.05
C SER A 172 -4.89 -20.58 -12.54
N GLU A 173 -4.57 -21.60 -13.35
CA GLU A 173 -4.61 -23.01 -12.92
C GLU A 173 -3.70 -23.28 -11.72
N LYS A 174 -2.62 -22.51 -11.57
CA LYS A 174 -1.65 -22.63 -10.46
C LYS A 174 -2.16 -22.01 -9.16
N GLU A 175 -3.12 -21.09 -9.25
CA GLU A 175 -3.70 -20.37 -8.12
C GLU A 175 -5.23 -20.42 -8.17
N PRO A 176 -5.81 -21.63 -8.13
CA PRO A 176 -7.26 -21.80 -8.32
C PRO A 176 -8.07 -21.13 -7.21
N ASN A 177 -7.47 -20.93 -6.03
CA ASN A 177 -8.11 -20.36 -4.85
C ASN A 177 -8.12 -18.82 -4.82
N LEU A 178 -7.66 -18.16 -5.89
CA LEU A 178 -7.62 -16.71 -6.00
C LEU A 178 -8.58 -16.20 -7.08
N GLN A 179 -9.22 -15.07 -6.78
CA GLN A 179 -10.03 -14.30 -7.71
C GLN A 179 -9.44 -12.90 -7.88
N ALA A 180 -9.78 -12.22 -8.98
CA ALA A 180 -9.37 -10.84 -9.21
C ALA A 180 -10.51 -9.97 -9.74
N LEU A 181 -10.67 -8.79 -9.16
CA LEU A 181 -11.40 -7.70 -9.82
C LEU A 181 -10.41 -6.95 -10.71
N ALA A 182 -10.63 -6.97 -12.02
CA ALA A 182 -9.79 -6.35 -13.02
C ALA A 182 -10.37 -5.00 -13.45
N ALA A 183 -9.52 -3.99 -13.55
CA ALA A 183 -9.76 -2.77 -14.32
C ALA A 183 -8.92 -2.86 -15.59
N ILE A 184 -9.55 -2.67 -16.75
CA ILE A 184 -8.94 -2.87 -18.07
C ILE A 184 -9.01 -1.56 -18.86
N GLY A 185 -7.92 -1.22 -19.54
CA GLY A 185 -7.76 -0.02 -20.34
C GLY A 185 -6.35 0.56 -20.19
N ASP A 186 -5.98 1.47 -21.09
CA ASP A 186 -4.67 2.14 -21.05
C ASP A 186 -4.55 3.13 -19.88
N GLN A 187 -5.69 3.49 -19.28
CA GLN A 187 -5.77 4.27 -18.06
C GLN A 187 -6.63 3.52 -17.05
N THR A 188 -6.02 3.10 -15.95
CA THR A 188 -6.73 2.48 -14.82
C THR A 188 -6.40 3.19 -13.52
N ALA A 189 -7.37 3.21 -12.62
CA ALA A 189 -7.18 3.74 -11.28
C ALA A 189 -8.00 2.95 -10.27
N TRP A 190 -7.59 3.06 -9.01
CA TRP A 190 -8.21 2.41 -7.88
C TRP A 190 -8.22 3.37 -6.71
N ILE A 191 -9.33 3.41 -6.01
CA ILE A 191 -9.37 3.77 -4.60
C ILE A 191 -9.65 2.49 -3.84
N THR A 192 -8.81 2.16 -2.87
CA THR A 192 -9.14 1.18 -1.83
C THR A 192 -9.25 1.87 -0.48
N ASP A 193 -10.15 1.39 0.35
CA ASP A 193 -10.25 1.79 1.76
C ASP A 193 -10.59 0.55 2.60
N VAL A 194 -10.07 0.53 3.83
CA VAL A 194 -10.21 -0.59 4.76
C VAL A 194 -10.73 -0.07 6.08
N ALA A 195 -11.88 -0.58 6.50
CA ALA A 195 -12.50 -0.21 7.76
C ALA A 195 -12.71 -1.43 8.65
N ALA A 196 -12.62 -1.25 9.97
CA ALA A 196 -12.96 -2.33 10.89
C ALA A 196 -14.48 -2.55 10.94
N VAL A 197 -14.89 -3.80 11.09
CA VAL A 197 -16.30 -4.14 11.39
C VAL A 197 -16.75 -3.53 12.72
N SER A 198 -15.84 -3.27 13.67
CA SER A 198 -16.19 -2.57 14.92
C SER A 198 -16.67 -1.14 14.69
N ASP A 199 -16.16 -0.47 13.65
CA ASP A 199 -16.47 0.93 13.36
C ASP A 199 -17.73 1.02 12.49
N TYR A 200 -17.95 -0.01 11.65
CA TYR A 200 -19.13 -0.19 10.84
C TYR A 200 -19.71 -1.61 11.02
N PRO A 201 -20.45 -1.88 12.09
CA PRO A 201 -20.98 -3.23 12.41
C PRO A 201 -21.73 -3.95 11.29
N ASN A 202 -22.36 -3.21 10.38
CA ASN A 202 -23.10 -3.78 9.26
C ASN A 202 -22.96 -2.96 7.97
N LEU A 203 -23.41 -3.55 6.87
CA LEU A 203 -23.35 -2.93 5.54
C LEU A 203 -24.08 -1.58 5.50
N GLN A 204 -25.19 -1.43 6.23
CA GLN A 204 -25.96 -0.19 6.19
C GLN A 204 -25.20 0.97 6.83
N GLN A 205 -24.55 0.73 7.98
CA GLN A 205 -23.67 1.71 8.61
C GLN A 205 -22.47 2.03 7.72
N LEU A 206 -21.88 1.02 7.06
CA LEU A 206 -20.81 1.25 6.10
C LEU A 206 -21.27 2.15 4.93
N LYS A 207 -22.46 1.90 4.37
CA LYS A 207 -23.04 2.74 3.32
C LYS A 207 -23.23 4.19 3.78
N THR A 208 -23.65 4.41 5.03
CA THR A 208 -23.72 5.74 5.63
C THR A 208 -22.34 6.40 5.69
N GLY A 209 -21.30 5.69 6.14
CA GLY A 209 -19.93 6.19 6.13
C GLY A 209 -19.44 6.54 4.71
N LEU A 210 -19.69 5.66 3.74
CA LEU A 210 -19.33 5.90 2.34
C LEU A 210 -20.02 7.13 1.74
N ASN A 211 -21.21 7.52 2.21
CA ASN A 211 -21.87 8.76 1.79
C ASN A 211 -21.20 10.03 2.31
N GLN A 212 -20.33 9.92 3.33
CA GLN A 212 -19.56 11.03 3.89
C GLN A 212 -18.15 11.16 3.26
N THR A 213 -17.77 10.16 2.44
CA THR A 213 -16.57 10.21 1.61
C THR A 213 -16.77 11.12 0.41
N GLU A 214 -15.67 11.64 -0.14
CA GLU A 214 -15.68 12.54 -1.30
C GLU A 214 -14.68 12.04 -2.33
N ILE A 215 -15.06 12.07 -3.61
CA ILE A 215 -14.19 11.71 -4.73
C ILE A 215 -14.23 12.84 -5.76
N VAL A 216 -13.06 13.30 -6.17
CA VAL A 216 -12.89 14.27 -7.25
C VAL A 216 -12.04 13.64 -8.34
N ASP A 217 -12.67 13.27 -9.45
CA ASP A 217 -12.06 12.58 -10.61
C ASP A 217 -12.26 13.32 -11.94
N LYS A 218 -12.81 14.55 -11.91
CA LYS A 218 -13.07 15.36 -13.12
C LYS A 218 -11.84 15.58 -14.01
N ASP A 219 -10.65 15.65 -13.39
CA ASP A 219 -9.37 15.90 -14.06
C ASP A 219 -8.57 14.60 -14.27
N TRP A 220 -9.13 13.44 -13.89
CA TRP A 220 -8.43 12.17 -13.93
C TRP A 220 -8.06 11.76 -15.37
N LYS A 221 -9.02 11.78 -16.29
CA LYS A 221 -8.80 11.32 -17.68
C LYS A 221 -7.74 12.14 -18.44
N ASN A 222 -7.61 13.43 -18.14
CA ASN A 222 -6.74 14.35 -18.87
C ASN A 222 -5.42 14.63 -18.14
N GLN A 223 -5.42 14.61 -16.81
CA GLN A 223 -4.26 15.01 -15.99
C GLN A 223 -3.79 13.90 -15.04
N GLY A 224 -4.49 12.77 -14.98
CA GLY A 224 -4.22 11.71 -14.00
C GLY A 224 -4.41 12.16 -12.56
N LYS A 225 -5.24 13.20 -12.32
CA LYS A 225 -5.49 13.75 -10.99
C LYS A 225 -6.74 13.14 -10.37
N LEU A 226 -6.56 12.46 -9.24
CA LEU A 226 -7.63 11.82 -8.48
C LEU A 226 -7.51 12.17 -7.00
N SER A 227 -8.60 12.63 -6.39
CA SER A 227 -8.67 12.94 -4.96
C SER A 227 -9.73 12.10 -4.25
N TYR A 228 -9.46 11.76 -2.99
CA TYR A 228 -10.33 10.97 -2.14
C TYR A 228 -10.32 11.47 -0.69
N LYS A 229 -11.49 11.61 -0.07
CA LYS A 229 -11.64 11.72 1.38
C LYS A 229 -12.07 10.34 1.93
N SER A 230 -11.20 9.71 2.71
CA SER A 230 -11.38 8.37 3.25
C SER A 230 -12.46 8.26 4.31
N LEU A 231 -12.85 7.03 4.65
CA LEU A 231 -13.73 6.72 5.79
C LEU A 231 -13.14 7.18 7.13
N ALA A 232 -11.81 7.25 7.23
CA ALA A 232 -11.11 7.80 8.40
C ALA A 232 -11.00 9.33 8.38
N GLY A 233 -11.52 9.99 7.34
CA GLY A 233 -11.50 11.45 7.17
C GLY A 233 -10.23 12.02 6.53
N ASP A 234 -9.25 11.17 6.20
CA ASP A 234 -8.01 11.59 5.54
C ASP A 234 -8.27 11.97 4.08
N ARG A 235 -7.64 13.04 3.60
CA ARG A 235 -7.71 13.50 2.22
C ARG A 235 -6.44 13.12 1.47
N LEU A 236 -6.57 12.31 0.43
CA LEU A 236 -5.50 11.93 -0.46
C LEU A 236 -5.74 12.57 -1.82
N THR A 237 -4.68 13.04 -2.47
CA THR A 237 -4.68 13.41 -3.89
C THR A 237 -3.45 12.82 -4.54
N LEU A 238 -3.63 12.21 -5.71
CA LEU A 238 -2.54 11.73 -6.55
C LEU A 238 -2.71 12.32 -7.94
N THR A 239 -1.69 13.02 -8.42
CA THR A 239 -1.54 13.44 -9.81
C THR A 239 -0.50 12.53 -10.46
N TYR A 240 -0.93 11.77 -11.46
CA TYR A 240 -0.08 10.81 -12.14
C TYR A 240 0.99 11.51 -13.00
N GLN A 241 2.21 11.00 -12.95
CA GLN A 241 3.31 11.48 -13.79
C GLN A 241 3.55 10.49 -14.94
N LYS A 242 3.01 10.79 -16.13
CA LYS A 242 2.97 9.85 -17.27
C LYS A 242 4.32 9.27 -17.67
N ASN A 243 5.37 10.09 -17.61
CA ASN A 243 6.73 9.68 -17.95
C ASN A 243 7.61 9.45 -16.71
N GLY A 244 7.06 9.68 -15.51
CA GLY A 244 7.72 9.43 -14.23
C GLY A 244 7.35 8.07 -13.63
N ALA A 245 8.07 7.69 -12.59
CA ALA A 245 7.79 6.49 -11.79
C ALA A 245 6.98 6.79 -10.52
N LEU A 246 6.86 8.07 -10.16
CA LEU A 246 6.26 8.53 -8.92
C LEU A 246 5.29 9.66 -9.23
N GLY A 247 4.07 9.57 -8.70
CA GLY A 247 3.08 10.62 -8.82
C GLY A 247 3.27 11.69 -7.75
N ASP A 248 2.85 12.92 -8.07
CA ASP A 248 2.75 14.00 -7.09
C ASP A 248 1.58 13.70 -6.15
N ALA A 249 1.86 13.64 -4.86
CA ALA A 249 0.87 13.31 -3.85
C ALA A 249 0.70 14.43 -2.83
N ILE A 250 -0.55 14.64 -2.42
CA ILE A 250 -0.92 15.53 -1.31
C ILE A 250 -1.75 14.71 -0.32
N ILE A 251 -1.35 14.73 0.96
CA ILE A 251 -2.03 14.02 2.04
C ILE A 251 -2.41 15.08 3.09
N ASN A 252 -3.71 15.22 3.37
CA ASN A 252 -4.23 16.18 4.35
C ASN A 252 -3.76 17.64 4.12
N GLY A 253 -3.54 18.02 2.87
CA GLY A 253 -3.05 19.35 2.49
C GLY A 253 -1.52 19.47 2.40
N GLU A 254 -0.77 18.46 2.85
CA GLU A 254 0.69 18.45 2.82
C GLU A 254 1.20 17.68 1.60
N LYS A 255 2.17 18.26 0.88
CA LYS A 255 2.84 17.56 -0.24
C LYS A 255 3.71 16.42 0.30
N ARG A 256 3.66 15.25 -0.34
CA ARG A 256 4.60 14.16 -0.08
C ARG A 256 6.00 14.53 -0.57
N VAL A 257 6.99 14.39 0.31
CA VAL A 257 8.42 14.64 0.04
C VAL A 257 9.19 13.35 0.30
N LEU A 258 9.99 12.88 -0.67
CA LEU A 258 10.68 11.59 -0.62
C LEU A 258 12.19 11.73 -0.36
N GLU A 259 12.76 12.89 -0.65
CA GLU A 259 14.18 13.20 -0.55
C GLU A 259 14.72 12.98 0.87
N ASN A 260 13.89 13.31 1.87
CA ASN A 260 14.22 13.17 3.30
C ASN A 260 13.44 12.02 3.97
N TRP A 261 13.02 11.01 3.21
CA TRP A 261 12.28 9.88 3.78
C TRP A 261 13.15 9.14 4.82
N PRO A 262 12.63 8.89 6.02
CA PRO A 262 13.39 8.25 7.09
C PRO A 262 13.71 6.80 6.74
N VAL A 263 14.82 6.27 7.28
CA VAL A 263 15.12 4.83 7.20
C VAL A 263 14.02 4.05 7.90
N LEU A 264 13.59 4.55 9.06
CA LEU A 264 12.41 4.07 9.78
C LEU A 264 11.80 5.23 10.56
N ASP A 265 10.50 5.40 10.50
CA ASP A 265 9.76 6.32 11.35
C ASP A 265 8.46 5.66 11.77
N SER A 266 8.36 5.37 13.06
CA SER A 266 7.19 4.81 13.71
C SER A 266 7.10 5.40 15.12
N PRO A 267 5.97 5.27 15.82
CA PRO A 267 5.85 5.74 17.20
C PRO A 267 6.88 5.12 18.16
N TYR A 268 7.45 3.96 17.81
CA TYR A 268 8.31 3.18 18.71
C TYR A 268 9.76 3.10 18.28
N ILE A 269 10.04 3.23 17.00
CA ILE A 269 11.39 3.14 16.44
C ILE A 269 11.54 4.23 15.38
N GLN A 270 12.59 5.05 15.54
CA GLN A 270 12.90 6.15 14.64
C GLN A 270 14.38 6.10 14.25
N GLN A 271 14.64 6.23 12.96
CA GLN A 271 15.96 6.40 12.39
C GLN A 271 15.83 7.37 11.21
N LYS A 272 16.23 8.62 11.45
CA LYS A 272 16.28 9.64 10.39
C LYS A 272 17.35 9.25 9.35
N LEU A 273 17.13 9.68 8.12
CA LEU A 273 18.10 9.50 7.07
C LEU A 273 19.43 10.18 7.44
N TYR A 274 20.56 9.48 7.22
CA TYR A 274 21.91 9.94 7.51
C TYR A 274 22.21 10.34 8.98
N SER A 275 21.32 10.03 9.94
CA SER A 275 21.57 10.40 11.34
C SER A 275 22.67 9.58 12.00
N GLY A 276 22.89 8.35 11.53
CA GLY A 276 23.69 7.35 12.24
C GLY A 276 23.12 6.99 13.61
N GLN A 277 21.87 7.36 13.92
CA GLN A 277 21.25 7.18 15.24
C GLN A 277 19.90 6.49 15.10
N LEU A 278 19.77 5.34 15.75
CA LEU A 278 18.51 4.64 15.98
C LEU A 278 17.99 5.03 17.36
N GLU A 279 16.74 5.47 17.42
CA GLU A 279 16.04 5.80 18.66
C GLU A 279 14.86 4.84 18.83
N ILE A 280 14.72 4.27 20.02
CA ILE A 280 13.63 3.38 20.40
C ILE A 280 12.88 4.03 21.56
N LYS A 281 11.58 4.23 21.38
CA LYS A 281 10.66 4.83 22.35
C LYS A 281 9.58 3.82 22.67
N VAL A 282 9.49 3.36 23.92
CA VAL A 282 8.35 2.54 24.36
C VAL A 282 7.59 3.36 25.39
N PRO A 283 6.24 3.31 25.41
CA PRO A 283 5.47 3.97 26.44
C PRO A 283 5.98 3.60 27.84
N GLN A 284 6.08 4.59 28.72
CA GLN A 284 6.46 4.43 30.13
C GLN A 284 7.92 3.98 30.36
N GLN A 285 8.79 4.04 29.36
CA GLN A 285 10.23 3.79 29.51
C GLN A 285 11.07 4.93 28.94
N PRO A 286 12.26 5.21 29.50
CA PRO A 286 13.21 6.13 28.89
C PRO A 286 13.55 5.71 27.44
N PRO A 287 13.84 6.66 26.53
CA PRO A 287 14.24 6.33 25.17
C PRO A 287 15.60 5.62 25.18
N TRP A 288 15.77 4.67 24.26
CA TRP A 288 17.05 4.00 24.03
C TRP A 288 17.64 4.53 22.72
N ARG A 289 18.91 4.91 22.73
CA ARG A 289 19.59 5.45 21.55
C ARG A 289 20.84 4.64 21.22
N LEU A 290 20.95 4.21 19.98
CA LEU A 290 22.12 3.53 19.45
C LEU A 290 22.74 4.39 18.36
N ARG A 291 23.97 4.87 18.57
CA ARG A 291 24.72 5.68 17.62
C ARG A 291 25.75 4.81 16.90
N ALA A 292 25.75 4.86 15.57
CA ALA A 292 26.82 4.32 14.74
C ALA A 292 28.08 5.19 14.87
N THR A 293 29.21 4.56 15.17
CA THR A 293 30.53 5.19 15.19
C THR A 293 31.50 4.44 14.27
N LEU A 294 32.68 5.02 14.03
CA LEU A 294 33.75 4.36 13.27
C LEU A 294 34.17 3.01 13.87
N MET A 295 34.11 2.87 15.19
CA MET A 295 34.52 1.66 15.91
C MET A 295 33.37 0.66 16.10
N GLY A 296 32.19 0.96 15.58
CA GLY A 296 30.97 0.17 15.78
C GLY A 296 29.87 0.94 16.52
N PRO A 297 28.67 0.36 16.63
CA PRO A 297 27.55 1.02 17.28
C PRO A 297 27.74 1.08 18.80
N THR A 298 27.41 2.23 19.40
CA THR A 298 27.50 2.49 20.84
C THR A 298 26.16 2.95 21.39
N TRP A 299 25.77 2.45 22.56
CA TRP A 299 24.59 2.94 23.27
C TRP A 299 24.86 4.32 23.86
N GLU A 300 23.95 5.27 23.62
CA GLU A 300 23.91 6.51 24.37
C GLU A 300 23.10 6.26 25.64
N MET A 301 23.76 6.39 26.78
CA MET A 301 23.09 6.40 28.08
C MET A 301 22.73 7.86 28.35
N ASP A 302 21.44 8.18 28.42
CA ASP A 302 21.01 9.48 28.94
C ASP A 302 21.55 9.61 30.37
N LYS A 303 22.34 10.66 30.64
CA LYS A 303 22.83 11.00 31.97
C LYS A 303 21.73 11.59 32.83
#